data_AF-A0A973M8B8-F1
#
_entry.id   AF-A0A973M8B8-F1
#
_cell.length_a   1.000
_cell.length_b   1.000
_cell.length_c   1.000
_cell.angle_alpha   90.00
_cell.angle_beta   90.00
_cell.angle_gamma   90.00
#
_symmetry.space_group_name_H-M   'P 1'
#
loop_
_entity.id
_entity.type
_entity.pdbx_description
1 polymer ?
#
loop_
_entity_poly.entity_id
_entity_poly.type
_entity_poly.pdbx_seq_one_letter_code
_entity_poly.pdbx_strand_id
1 'polypeptide(L)' 'MADDLQNVGGRDRDRVSGSEGYEVEYFARKHGISTEQARELIRRVGNDRAALDRAAEELKGR' A
#
# COMPACT_ATOMS: atom_id res chain seq x y z
N MET A 1 -19.89 -14.48 -22.26
CA MET A 1 -18.52 -14.54 -21.74
C MET A 1 -18.60 -13.92 -20.36
N ALA A 2 -18.43 -14.71 -19.31
CA ALA A 2 -18.42 -14.23 -17.93
C ALA A 2 -16.99 -13.81 -17.63
N ASP A 3 -16.79 -12.55 -17.22
CA ASP A 3 -15.49 -12.06 -16.81
C ASP A 3 -15.00 -12.86 -15.59
N ASP A 4 -14.03 -13.75 -15.82
CA ASP A 4 -13.26 -14.43 -14.78
C ASP A 4 -12.41 -13.39 -14.02
N LEU A 5 -13.04 -12.68 -13.08
CA LEU A 5 -12.39 -11.77 -12.12
C LEU A 5 -11.44 -12.49 -11.13
N GLN A 6 -11.19 -13.79 -11.32
CA GLN A 6 -10.42 -14.63 -10.40
C GLN A 6 -8.96 -14.82 -10.80
N ASN A 7 -8.51 -14.18 -11.89
CA ASN A 7 -7.11 -14.27 -12.35
C ASN A 7 -6.38 -12.93 -12.31
N VAL A 8 -6.61 -12.13 -11.25
CA VAL A 8 -5.73 -11.00 -10.91
C VAL A 8 -4.51 -11.55 -10.17
N GLY A 9 -3.39 -11.61 -10.89
CA GLY A 9 -2.15 -12.26 -10.50
C GLY A 9 -1.72 -11.95 -9.07
N GLY A 10 -1.38 -13.01 -8.33
CA GLY A 10 -0.89 -12.91 -6.95
C GLY A 10 0.37 -12.06 -6.76
N ARG A 11 1.04 -11.66 -7.85
CA ARG A 11 2.24 -10.81 -7.82
C ARG A 11 1.98 -9.32 -7.68
N ASP A 12 0.80 -8.83 -8.10
CA ASP A 12 0.51 -7.39 -8.06
C ASP A 12 -0.03 -6.93 -6.71
N ARG A 13 -0.65 -7.83 -5.93
CA ARG A 13 -1.10 -7.50 -4.55
C ARG A 13 0.05 -7.30 -3.56
N ASP A 14 1.25 -7.74 -3.93
CA ASP A 14 2.45 -7.62 -3.09
C ASP A 14 3.07 -6.23 -3.17
N ARG A 15 2.57 -5.34 -4.05
CA ARG A 15 3.12 -4.01 -4.22
C ARG A 15 2.07 -2.91 -4.06
N VAL A 16 2.50 -1.78 -3.52
CA VAL A 16 1.74 -0.51 -3.49
C VAL A 16 2.38 0.43 -4.50
N SER A 17 1.73 0.64 -5.62
CA SER A 17 2.10 1.65 -6.60
C SER A 17 2.05 3.05 -5.97
N GLY A 18 3.22 3.56 -5.58
CA GLY A 18 3.37 4.94 -5.10
C GLY A 18 3.02 6.00 -6.15
N SER A 19 2.89 5.60 -7.42
CA SER A 19 2.47 6.44 -8.54
C SER A 19 0.96 6.57 -8.66
N GLU A 20 0.20 5.61 -8.12
CA GLU A 20 -1.26 5.65 -8.10
C GLU A 20 -1.75 6.30 -6.81
N GLY A 21 -2.22 7.54 -6.92
CA GLY A 21 -2.69 8.30 -5.76
C GLY A 21 -3.76 7.58 -4.94
N TYR A 22 -4.58 6.75 -5.59
CA TYR A 22 -5.61 5.93 -4.94
C TYR A 22 -5.02 4.88 -4.00
N GLU A 23 -3.94 4.20 -4.38
CA GLU A 23 -3.33 3.17 -3.52
C GLU A 23 -2.64 3.76 -2.30
N VAL A 24 -2.01 4.92 -2.48
CA VAL A 24 -1.41 5.70 -1.39
C VAL A 24 -2.47 6.15 -0.39
N GLU A 25 -3.60 6.67 -0.87
CA GLU A 25 -4.71 7.08 -0.02
C GLU A 25 -5.35 5.89 0.69
N TYR A 26 -5.56 4.78 -0.02
CA TYR A 26 -6.06 3.55 0.57
C TYR A 26 -5.14 3.02 1.67
N PHE A 27 -3.81 3.01 1.42
CA PHE A 27 -2.81 2.64 2.42
C PHE A 27 -2.86 3.56 3.65
N ALA A 28 -2.91 4.88 3.42
CA ALA A 28 -3.01 5.86 4.50
C ALA A 28 -4.23 5.61 5.39
N ARG A 29 -5.40 5.42 4.76
CA ARG A 29 -6.66 5.13 5.47
C ARG A 29 -6.64 3.79 6.20
N LYS A 30 -6.06 2.74 5.60
CA LYS A 30 -5.93 1.41 6.21
C LYS A 30 -5.14 1.47 7.53
N HIS A 31 -4.05 2.21 7.55
CA HIS A 31 -3.18 2.31 8.74
C HIS A 31 -3.48 3.53 9.62
N GLY A 32 -4.43 4.39 9.22
CA GLY A 32 -4.81 5.58 9.98
C GLY A 32 -3.72 6.67 10.01
N ILE A 33 -2.85 6.70 9.00
CA ILE A 33 -1.79 7.70 8.84
C ILE A 33 -2.18 8.74 7.82
N SER A 34 -1.44 9.86 7.75
CA SER A 34 -1.67 10.86 6.70
C SER A 34 -1.18 10.37 5.33
N THR A 35 -1.78 10.88 4.26
CA THR A 35 -1.34 10.58 2.89
C THR A 35 0.12 10.98 2.65
N GLU A 36 0.60 12.03 3.32
CA GLU A 36 2.01 12.42 3.26
C GLU A 36 2.93 11.39 3.93
N GLN A 37 2.55 10.89 5.11
CA GLN A 37 3.29 9.81 5.80
C GLN A 37 3.32 8.53 4.96
N ALA A 38 2.20 8.19 4.33
CA ALA A 38 2.11 7.08 3.38
C ALA A 38 3.08 7.25 2.20
N ARG A 39 3.12 8.43 1.57
CA ARG A 39 4.07 8.73 0.48
C ARG A 39 5.52 8.65 0.95
N GLU A 40 5.81 9.15 2.14
CA GLU A 40 7.16 9.12 2.69
C GLU A 40 7.61 7.68 2.99
N LEU A 41 6.73 6.87 3.56
CA LEU A 41 6.94 5.43 3.75
C LEU A 41 7.25 4.72 2.43
N ILE A 42 6.45 4.97 1.38
CA ILE A 42 6.67 4.39 0.06
C ILE A 42 7.99 4.83 -0.56
N ARG A 43 8.39 6.10 -0.37
CA ARG A 43 9.71 6.57 -0.83
C ARG A 43 10.87 5.95 -0.04
N ARG A 44 10.71 5.73 1.26
CA ARG A 44 11.77 5.25 2.17
C ARG A 44 11.94 3.73 2.12
N VAL A 45 10.84 3.00 2.15
CA VAL A 45 10.78 1.53 2.25
C VAL A 45 10.68 0.90 0.86
N GLY A 46 10.14 1.63 -0.11
CA GLY A 46 9.81 1.13 -1.43
C GLY A 46 8.32 0.78 -1.54
N ASN A 47 7.96 0.16 -2.65
CA ASN A 47 6.59 -0.22 -2.97
C ASN A 47 6.22 -1.63 -2.47
N ASP A 48 7.02 -2.27 -1.62
CA ASP A 48 6.69 -3.59 -1.09
C ASP A 48 5.59 -3.50 -0.02
N ARG A 49 4.46 -4.19 -0.25
CA ARG A 49 3.26 -4.13 0.61
C ARG A 49 3.55 -4.59 2.03
N ALA A 50 4.32 -5.67 2.19
CA ALA A 50 4.61 -6.25 3.49
C ALA A 50 5.54 -5.35 4.32
N ALA A 51 6.56 -4.79 3.66
CA ALA A 51 7.46 -3.84 4.30
C ALA A 51 6.74 -2.54 4.69
N LEU A 52 5.85 -2.04 3.82
CA LEU A 52 5.00 -0.88 4.09
C LEU A 52 4.04 -1.11 5.25
N ASP A 53 3.32 -2.24 5.25
CA ASP A 53 2.41 -2.59 6.33
C ASP A 53 3.16 -2.63 7.67
N ARG A 54 4.34 -3.27 7.75
CA ARG A 54 5.16 -3.29 8.98
C ARG A 54 5.56 -1.89 9.42
N ALA A 55 6.09 -1.08 8.51
CA ALA A 55 6.57 0.26 8.83
C ALA A 55 5.42 1.22 9.23
N ALA A 56 4.22 1.04 8.67
CA ALA A 56 3.04 1.80 9.07
C ALA A 56 2.50 1.38 10.44
N GLU A 57 2.51 0.08 10.78
CA GLU A 57 2.15 -0.40 12.12
C GLU A 57 3.12 0.15 13.20
N GLU A 58 4.42 0.22 12.91
CA GLU A 58 5.40 0.86 13.80
C GLU A 58 5.15 2.35 14.03
N LEU A 59 4.65 3.06 13.00
CA LEU A 59 4.27 4.47 13.10
C LEU A 59 2.99 4.69 13.91
N LYS A 60 2.03 3.77 13.84
CA LYS A 60 0.76 3.84 14.58
C LYS A 60 0.92 3.55 16.07
N GLY A 61 1.89 2.72 16.45
CA GLY A 61 2.14 2.34 17.83
C GLY A 61 2.88 3.38 18.68
N ARG A 62 3.13 4.58 18.14
CA ARG A 62 3.93 5.64 18.74
C ARG A 62 3.07 6.86 19.06
#